data_AF-A0A5B6TH24-F1
#
_entry.id   AF-A0A5B6TH24-F1
#
_cell.length_a   1.000
_cell.length_b   1.000
_cell.length_c   1.000
_cell.angle_alpha   90.00
_cell.angle_beta   90.00
_cell.angle_gamma   90.00
#
_symmetry.space_group_name_H-M   'P 1'
#
loop_
_entity.id
_entity.type
_entity.pdbx_description
1 polymer ?
#
loop_
_entity_poly.entity_id
_entity_poly.type
_entity_poly.pdbx_seq_one_letter_code
_entity_poly.pdbx_strand_id
1 'polypeptide(L)'
;MMKSKVLFKSLLAVILLYFSANVSMGWAQEKPNFLFFKNGQPVDLTKSYSLEELKSGVVVNQTEDLEIAHVYLVRDLRPIKALQVKDQANLQKFELYAWGMGPEEDGKNVASHVLEPVLKPGDRFVFDAIWKGTPISFALKVK
;
A
#
# COMPACT_ATOMS: atom_id res chain seq x y z
N MET A 1 6.38 -18.92 -60.80
CA MET A 1 5.63 -19.08 -59.54
C MET A 1 6.57 -18.83 -58.34
N MET A 2 6.92 -17.57 -58.03
CA MET A 2 7.93 -17.29 -56.97
C MET A 2 7.94 -15.87 -56.37
N LYS A 3 6.81 -15.12 -56.40
CA LYS A 3 6.78 -13.73 -55.87
C LYS A 3 5.89 -13.52 -54.63
N SER A 4 5.08 -14.49 -54.22
CA SER A 4 4.09 -14.29 -53.15
C SER A 4 4.63 -14.50 -51.72
N LYS A 5 5.69 -15.31 -51.55
CA LYS A 5 6.23 -15.64 -50.21
C LYS A 5 7.08 -14.52 -49.57
N VAL A 6 7.61 -13.59 -50.36
CA VAL A 6 8.48 -12.50 -49.85
C VAL A 6 7.64 -11.34 -49.31
N LEU A 7 6.54 -11.00 -49.99
CA LEU A 7 5.61 -9.93 -49.58
C LEU A 7 4.93 -10.22 -48.23
N PHE A 8 4.60 -11.49 -47.96
CA PHE A 8 3.94 -11.87 -46.71
C PHE A 8 4.87 -11.75 -45.48
N LYS A 9 6.18 -12.01 -45.67
CA LYS A 9 7.18 -11.89 -44.59
C LYS A 9 7.47 -10.43 -44.24
N SER A 10 7.47 -9.53 -45.22
CA SER A 10 7.67 -8.10 -44.97
C SER A 10 6.48 -7.44 -44.27
N LEU A 11 5.24 -7.86 -44.57
CA LEU A 11 4.05 -7.31 -43.90
C LEU A 11 3.97 -7.73 -42.43
N LEU A 12 4.34 -8.98 -42.11
CA LEU A 12 4.37 -9.48 -40.73
C LEU A 12 5.42 -8.76 -39.87
N ALA A 13 6.57 -8.41 -40.46
CA ALA A 13 7.62 -7.67 -39.77
C ALA A 13 7.21 -6.22 -39.41
N VAL A 14 6.44 -5.56 -40.28
CA VAL A 14 5.93 -4.20 -40.01
C VAL A 14 4.87 -4.21 -38.90
N ILE A 15 4.02 -5.24 -38.86
CA ILE A 15 3.01 -5.40 -37.78
C ILE A 15 3.70 -5.69 -36.44
N LEU A 16 4.73 -6.55 -36.42
CA LEU A 16 5.51 -6.83 -35.21
C LEU A 16 6.25 -5.58 -34.69
N LEU A 17 6.78 -4.75 -35.59
CA LEU A 17 7.43 -3.48 -35.20
C LEU A 17 6.41 -2.45 -34.67
N TYR A 18 5.20 -2.40 -35.22
CA TYR A 18 4.12 -1.54 -34.73
C TYR A 18 3.59 -1.97 -33.36
N PHE A 19 3.57 -3.28 -33.06
CA PHE A 19 3.20 -3.78 -31.74
C PHE A 19 4.29 -3.52 -30.70
N SER A 20 5.58 -3.61 -31.05
CA SER A 20 6.67 -3.34 -30.10
C SER A 20 6.84 -1.86 -29.74
N ALA A 21 6.40 -0.93 -30.59
CA ALA A 21 6.52 0.51 -30.33
C ALA A 21 5.44 1.08 -29.39
N ASN A 22 4.32 0.37 -29.20
CA ASN A 22 3.20 0.84 -28.38
C ASN A 22 3.17 0.26 -26.95
N VAL A 23 4.13 -0.60 -26.59
CA VAL A 23 4.29 -1.13 -25.22
C VAL A 23 5.40 -0.38 -24.49
N SER A 24 5.32 0.94 -24.45
CA SER A 24 6.13 1.74 -23.52
C SER A 24 5.36 2.88 -22.88
N MET A 25 4.08 2.65 -22.59
CA MET A 25 3.46 3.28 -21.42
C MET A 25 3.66 2.35 -20.22
N GLY A 26 4.93 2.14 -19.89
CA GLY A 26 5.31 1.53 -18.62
C GLY A 26 5.05 2.55 -17.52
N TRP A 27 3.83 2.56 -17.01
CA TRP A 27 3.44 2.91 -15.65
C TRP A 27 4.49 3.69 -14.86
N ALA A 28 4.63 4.99 -15.13
CA ALA A 28 5.04 5.92 -14.09
C ALA A 28 3.83 6.03 -13.16
N GLN A 29 3.62 5.00 -12.33
CA GLN A 29 2.62 5.01 -11.29
C GLN A 29 3.01 6.15 -10.36
N GLU A 30 2.25 7.25 -10.40
CA GLU A 30 2.35 8.29 -9.39
C GLU A 30 2.24 7.58 -8.05
N LYS A 31 3.33 7.59 -7.28
CA LYS A 31 3.38 6.96 -5.98
C LYS A 31 2.18 7.49 -5.21
N PRO A 32 1.28 6.64 -4.67
CA PRO A 32 0.16 7.09 -3.86
C PRO A 32 0.72 7.67 -2.55
N ASN A 33 1.16 8.93 -2.62
CA ASN A 33 2.02 9.57 -1.62
C ASN A 33 1.21 10.15 -0.45
N PHE A 34 -0.10 9.96 -0.40
CA PHE A 34 -0.96 10.87 0.36
C PHE A 34 -1.99 10.18 1.25
N LEU A 35 -1.76 8.93 1.66
CA LEU A 35 -2.67 8.32 2.65
C LEU A 35 -2.34 8.81 4.05
N PHE A 36 -1.07 8.74 4.45
CA PHE A 36 -0.64 9.13 5.78
C PHE A 36 -0.19 10.58 5.86
N PHE A 37 -0.66 11.28 6.88
CA PHE A 37 -0.30 12.66 7.17
C PHE A 37 0.19 12.79 8.60
N LYS A 38 1.18 13.66 8.78
CA LYS A 38 1.67 14.10 10.09
C LYS A 38 1.64 15.62 10.10
N ASN A 39 0.89 16.22 11.03
CA ASN A 39 0.72 17.68 11.10
C ASN A 39 0.25 18.31 9.77
N GLY A 40 -0.64 17.62 9.04
CA GLY A 40 -1.15 18.06 7.74
C GLY A 40 -0.17 17.94 6.56
N GLN A 41 1.04 17.41 6.79
CA GLN A 41 2.02 17.14 5.73
C GLN A 41 2.04 15.65 5.38
N PRO A 42 2.17 15.29 4.08
CA PRO A 42 2.31 13.91 3.67
C PRO A 42 3.51 13.22 4.34
N VAL A 43 3.30 11.98 4.77
CA VAL A 43 4.37 11.15 5.34
C VAL A 43 5.25 10.59 4.22
N ASP A 44 6.56 10.74 4.39
CA ASP A 44 7.55 10.17 3.49
C ASP A 44 7.78 8.69 3.82
N LEU A 45 7.14 7.81 3.05
CA LEU A 45 7.18 6.36 3.23
C LEU A 45 8.58 5.74 3.02
N THR A 46 9.56 6.50 2.51
CA THR A 46 10.94 6.04 2.38
C THR A 46 11.73 6.16 3.69
N LYS A 47 11.25 6.97 4.63
CA LYS A 47 11.89 7.22 5.93
C LYS A 47 11.40 6.27 7.01
N SER A 48 12.20 6.18 8.06
CA SER A 48 11.81 5.49 9.31
C SER A 48 11.50 6.53 10.38
N TYR A 49 10.45 6.27 11.15
CA TYR A 49 9.89 7.20 12.13
C TYR A 49 10.05 6.64 13.53
N SER A 50 10.48 7.46 14.49
CA SER A 50 10.55 7.02 15.88
C SER A 50 9.16 6.89 16.49
N LEU A 51 9.05 6.18 17.60
CA LEU A 51 7.79 6.08 18.35
C LEU A 51 7.22 7.45 18.72
N GLU A 52 8.07 8.40 19.12
CA GLU A 52 7.65 9.77 19.44
C GLU A 52 7.13 10.52 18.19
N GLU A 53 7.74 10.30 17.03
CA GLU A 53 7.26 10.86 15.77
C GLU A 53 5.89 10.30 15.36
N LEU A 54 5.66 9.01 15.62
CA LEU A 54 4.39 8.35 15.33
C LEU A 54 3.28 8.80 16.30
N LYS A 55 3.64 8.97 17.58
CA LYS A 55 2.76 9.49 18.64
C LYS A 55 2.24 10.90 18.36
N SER A 56 2.98 11.69 17.58
CA SER A 56 2.53 13.01 17.14
C SER A 56 1.48 12.97 16.00
N GLY A 57 0.69 11.90 15.92
CA GLY A 57 -0.53 11.85 15.11
C GLY A 57 -0.29 11.58 13.63
N VAL A 58 0.42 10.49 13.30
CA VAL A 58 0.33 9.98 11.93
C VAL A 58 -1.06 9.39 11.70
N VAL A 59 -1.84 10.09 10.89
CA VAL A 59 -3.26 9.82 10.62
C VAL A 59 -3.50 9.56 9.14
N VAL A 60 -4.56 8.83 8.82
CA VAL A 60 -5.00 8.67 7.42
C VAL A 60 -6.08 9.70 7.11
N ASN A 61 -5.78 10.75 6.34
CA ASN A 61 -6.73 11.86 6.12
C ASN A 61 -7.42 11.84 4.75
N GLN A 62 -6.84 11.18 3.74
CA GLN A 62 -7.37 11.22 2.37
C GLN A 62 -7.81 9.82 1.94
N THR A 63 -9.11 9.55 2.07
CA THR A 63 -9.69 8.22 1.87
C THR A 63 -10.70 8.17 0.74
N GLU A 64 -10.84 9.26 -0.01
CA GLU A 64 -11.74 9.31 -1.17
C GLU A 64 -11.39 8.19 -2.13
N ASP A 65 -12.41 7.40 -2.47
CA ASP A 65 -12.34 6.24 -3.36
C ASP A 65 -11.53 5.04 -2.84
N LEU A 66 -11.22 5.02 -1.53
CA LEU A 66 -10.63 3.85 -0.88
C LEU A 66 -11.72 2.83 -0.55
N GLU A 67 -11.66 1.66 -1.20
CA GLU A 67 -12.72 0.66 -1.13
C GLU A 67 -12.56 -0.26 0.09
N ILE A 68 -11.35 -0.78 0.27
CA ILE A 68 -10.99 -1.70 1.35
C ILE A 68 -9.54 -1.41 1.73
N ALA A 69 -9.25 -1.37 3.04
CA ALA A 69 -7.90 -1.32 3.54
C ALA A 69 -7.64 -2.43 4.56
N HIS A 70 -6.47 -3.02 4.46
CA HIS A 70 -5.90 -3.90 5.46
C HIS A 70 -4.67 -3.22 6.02
N VAL A 71 -4.65 -3.06 7.34
CA VAL A 71 -3.51 -2.52 8.07
C VAL A 71 -2.91 -3.64 8.90
N TYR A 72 -1.61 -3.86 8.75
CA TYR A 72 -0.88 -4.86 9.50
C TYR A 72 0.23 -4.20 10.30
N LEU A 73 0.42 -4.66 11.53
CA LEU A 73 1.65 -4.44 12.27
C LEU A 73 2.51 -5.70 12.12
N VAL A 74 3.70 -5.56 11.56
CA VAL A 74 4.59 -6.67 11.20
C VAL A 74 5.92 -6.52 11.94
N ARG A 75 6.39 -7.61 12.53
CA ARG A 75 7.76 -7.74 13.06
C ARG A 75 8.50 -8.81 12.28
N ASP A 76 9.68 -8.45 11.80
CA ASP A 76 10.46 -9.25 10.85
C ASP A 76 9.65 -9.60 9.59
N LEU A 77 9.00 -10.77 9.60
CA LEU A 77 8.17 -11.32 8.53
C LEU A 77 6.80 -11.83 9.04
N ARG A 78 6.44 -11.55 10.29
CA ARG A 78 5.22 -12.06 10.93
C ARG A 78 4.25 -10.92 11.25
N PRO A 79 2.99 -11.00 10.79
CA PRO A 79 1.94 -10.11 11.27
C PRO A 79 1.72 -10.36 12.77
N ILE A 80 1.72 -9.30 13.55
CA ILE A 80 1.42 -9.31 14.99
C ILE A 80 0.02 -8.76 15.26
N LYS A 81 -0.43 -7.83 14.42
CA LYS A 81 -1.78 -7.25 14.49
C LYS A 81 -2.30 -7.02 13.09
N ALA A 82 -3.59 -7.24 12.87
CA ALA A 82 -4.24 -6.99 11.59
C ALA A 82 -5.58 -6.28 11.81
N LEU A 83 -5.91 -5.35 10.92
CA LEU A 83 -7.19 -4.67 10.90
C LEU A 83 -7.68 -4.57 9.47
N GLN A 84 -8.88 -5.09 9.22
CA GLN A 84 -9.59 -4.83 7.98
C GLN A 84 -10.56 -3.66 8.20
N VAL A 85 -10.34 -2.57 7.48
CA VAL A 85 -11.21 -1.40 7.48
C VAL A 85 -12.01 -1.41 6.18
N LYS A 86 -13.32 -1.64 6.29
CA LYS A 86 -14.27 -1.60 5.17
C LYS A 86 -15.03 -0.29 5.07
N ASP A 87 -14.98 0.53 6.12
CA ASP A 87 -15.69 1.79 6.21
C ASP A 87 -14.72 2.96 6.11
N GLN A 88 -14.91 3.78 5.07
CA GLN A 88 -14.13 4.96 4.78
C GLN A 88 -14.11 5.95 5.96
N ALA A 89 -15.21 6.06 6.71
CA ALA A 89 -15.32 6.99 7.84
C ALA A 89 -14.42 6.58 9.02
N ASN A 90 -14.26 5.27 9.24
CA ASN A 90 -13.37 4.73 10.27
C ASN A 90 -11.91 4.93 9.90
N LEU A 91 -11.60 4.93 8.60
CA LEU A 91 -10.24 5.11 8.12
C LEU A 91 -9.76 6.57 8.21
N GLN A 92 -10.64 7.56 8.02
CA GLN A 92 -10.29 8.99 8.13
C GLN A 92 -9.79 9.43 9.50
N LYS A 93 -10.09 8.65 10.54
CA LYS A 93 -9.71 8.92 11.93
C LYS A 93 -8.71 7.92 12.46
N PHE A 94 -8.13 7.09 11.57
CA PHE A 94 -7.25 6.02 11.97
C PHE A 94 -5.87 6.58 12.34
N GLU A 95 -5.53 6.48 13.62
CA GLU A 95 -4.23 6.89 14.17
C GLU A 95 -3.33 5.67 14.39
N LEU A 96 -2.22 5.61 13.63
CA LEU A 96 -1.34 4.43 13.61
C LEU A 96 -0.74 4.10 14.98
N TYR A 97 -0.28 5.13 15.71
CA TYR A 97 0.39 4.93 16.99
C TYR A 97 -0.59 4.41 18.04
N ALA A 98 -1.76 5.03 18.16
CA ALA A 98 -2.80 4.59 19.08
C ALA A 98 -3.24 3.14 18.78
N TRP A 99 -3.44 2.80 17.50
CA TRP A 99 -3.78 1.42 17.12
C TRP A 99 -2.65 0.42 17.39
N GLY A 100 -1.39 0.76 17.10
CA GLY A 100 -0.25 -0.13 17.34
C GLY A 100 0.07 -0.36 18.82
N MET A 101 -0.24 0.62 19.67
CA MET A 101 -0.06 0.53 21.13
C MET A 101 -1.27 -0.05 21.86
N GLY A 102 -2.48 0.16 21.32
CA GLY A 102 -3.72 -0.29 21.92
C GLY A 102 -3.91 -1.81 21.88
N PRO A 103 -4.77 -2.35 22.76
CA PRO A 103 -5.10 -3.77 22.75
C PRO A 103 -5.69 -4.19 21.40
N GLU A 104 -5.65 -5.48 21.11
CA GLU A 104 -6.39 -6.04 19.98
C GLU A 104 -7.88 -5.89 20.28
N GLU A 105 -8.59 -5.04 19.54
CA GLU A 105 -10.05 -5.04 19.59
C GLU A 105 -10.53 -6.27 18.82
N ASP A 106 -11.30 -7.14 19.47
CA ASP A 106 -11.83 -8.41 18.96
C ASP A 106 -12.61 -8.22 17.63
N GLY A 107 -11.87 -8.16 16.54
CA GLY A 107 -12.36 -8.35 15.19
C GLY A 107 -12.43 -9.85 14.93
N LYS A 108 -13.62 -10.44 15.09
CA LYS A 108 -13.93 -11.84 14.78
C LYS A 108 -13.10 -12.35 13.58
N ASN A 109 -12.25 -13.34 13.87
CA ASN A 109 -11.37 -14.08 12.96
C ASN A 109 -10.05 -13.38 12.59
N VAL A 110 -9.01 -13.52 13.43
CA VAL A 110 -7.74 -14.26 13.19
C VAL A 110 -6.98 -14.27 14.52
N ALA A 111 -6.39 -15.41 14.88
CA ALA A 111 -5.80 -15.68 16.19
C ALA A 111 -4.52 -14.86 16.48
N SER A 112 -4.48 -14.10 17.58
CA SER A 112 -3.25 -13.81 18.34
C SER A 112 -3.53 -12.96 19.62
N HIS A 113 -3.88 -13.59 20.75
CA HIS A 113 -3.90 -12.91 22.05
C HIS A 113 -2.55 -12.23 22.37
N VAL A 114 -2.44 -10.90 22.20
CA VAL A 114 -1.29 -10.12 22.67
C VAL A 114 -1.79 -9.06 23.66
N LEU A 115 -1.46 -9.25 24.94
CA LEU A 115 -1.85 -8.41 26.09
C LEU A 115 -0.83 -7.30 26.43
N GLU A 116 0.16 -7.04 25.58
CA GLU A 116 1.22 -6.05 25.79
C GLU A 116 1.26 -5.02 24.64
N PRO A 117 1.80 -3.79 24.85
CA PRO A 117 2.00 -2.83 23.77
C PRO A 117 2.80 -3.47 22.64
N VAL A 118 2.15 -3.62 21.50
CA VAL A 118 2.65 -4.47 20.42
C VAL A 118 3.80 -3.79 19.67
N LEU A 119 3.76 -2.47 19.58
CA LEU A 119 4.68 -1.66 18.75
C LEU A 119 6.07 -1.49 19.38
N LYS A 120 7.11 -1.87 18.63
CA LYS A 120 8.52 -1.74 19.01
C LYS A 120 9.37 -1.16 17.87
N PRO A 121 10.54 -0.58 18.16
CA PRO A 121 11.54 -0.28 17.14
C PRO A 121 11.85 -1.49 16.27
N GLY A 122 11.94 -1.30 14.95
CA GLY A 122 12.12 -2.36 13.96
C GLY A 122 10.82 -2.91 13.38
N ASP A 123 9.67 -2.65 14.01
CA ASP A 123 8.37 -3.01 13.46
C ASP A 123 8.01 -2.18 12.22
N ARG A 124 7.01 -2.66 11.49
CA ARG A 124 6.51 -2.00 10.28
C ARG A 124 4.99 -1.99 10.29
N PHE A 125 4.42 -0.84 9.97
CA PHE A 125 3.03 -0.78 9.55
C PHE A 125 2.97 -1.06 8.05
N VAL A 126 2.24 -2.09 7.64
CA VAL A 126 1.97 -2.39 6.23
C VAL A 126 0.52 -2.03 5.95
N PHE A 127 0.31 -1.31 4.87
CA PHE A 127 -1.00 -0.88 4.42
C PHE A 127 -1.25 -1.44 3.03
N ASP A 128 -2.25 -2.31 2.91
CA ASP A 128 -2.68 -2.92 1.65
C ASP A 128 -4.12 -2.53 1.39
N ALA A 129 -4.38 -1.82 0.29
CA ALA A 129 -5.71 -1.33 -0.02
C ALA A 129 -6.03 -1.38 -1.51
N ILE A 130 -7.31 -1.16 -1.81
CA ILE A 130 -7.80 -0.93 -3.17
C ILE A 130 -8.26 0.52 -3.25
N TRP A 131 -7.63 1.28 -4.15
CA TRP A 131 -7.97 2.68 -4.42
C TRP A 131 -8.38 2.82 -5.89
N LYS A 132 -9.63 3.20 -6.15
CA LYS A 132 -10.18 3.30 -7.52
C LYS A 132 -9.96 2.03 -8.35
N GLY A 133 -10.23 0.86 -7.77
CA GLY A 133 -9.97 -0.45 -8.39
C GLY A 133 -8.49 -0.83 -8.56
N THR A 134 -7.55 0.01 -8.12
CA THR A 134 -6.12 -0.27 -8.21
C THR A 134 -5.57 -0.71 -6.84
N PRO A 135 -4.91 -1.89 -6.74
CA PRO A 135 -4.26 -2.28 -5.52
C PRO A 135 -3.07 -1.38 -5.23
N ILE A 136 -2.98 -0.90 -4.00
CA ILE A 136 -1.88 -0.11 -3.47
C ILE A 136 -1.36 -0.79 -2.21
N SER A 137 -0.03 -0.86 -2.09
CA SER A 137 0.63 -1.46 -0.93
C SER A 137 1.88 -0.66 -0.60
N PHE A 138 2.07 -0.37 0.68
CA PHE A 138 3.27 0.30 1.16
C PHE A 138 3.47 0.05 2.66
N ALA A 139 4.67 0.40 3.14
CA ALA A 139 5.06 0.15 4.51
C ALA A 139 5.72 1.38 5.16
N LEU A 140 5.40 1.62 6.42
CA LEU A 140 6.03 2.62 7.28
C LEU A 140 6.90 1.90 8.31
N LYS A 141 8.20 2.26 8.38
CA LYS A 141 9.16 1.63 9.29
C LYS A 141 9.25 2.40 10.62
N VAL A 142 9.26 1.66 11.72
CA VAL A 142 9.50 2.19 13.06
C VAL A 142 10.98 2.07 13.40
N LYS A 143 11.62 3.16 13.85
CA LYS A 143 13.02 3.17 14.32
C LYS A 143 13.13 3.45 15.81
#